data_AF-A0A2K8P7N2-F1
#
_entry.id   AF-A0A2K8P7N2-F1
#
_cell.length_a   1.000
_cell.length_b   1.000
_cell.length_c   1.000
_cell.angle_alpha   90.00
_cell.angle_beta   90.00
_cell.angle_gamma   90.00
#
_symmetry.space_group_name_H-M   'P 1'
#
loop_
_entity.id
_entity.type
_entity.pdbx_description
1 polymer ?
#
loop_
_entity_poly.entity_id
_entity_poly.type
_entity_poly.pdbx_seq_one_letter_code
_entity_poly.pdbx_strand_id
1 'polypeptide(L)'
;MGRAAEMLGTTQGFLRAIGEACLITPLRSAGGHRRYSRYQLRIAARARELVDQGTPVEAACRIVILEDQLEEAQHLNVGYRRAAESANPTAAA
;
A
#
# COMPACT_ATOMS: atom_id res chain seq x y z
N MET A 1 -11.37 -7.76 11.75
CA MET A 1 -11.97 -6.64 11.00
C MET A 1 -12.40 -5.50 11.92
N GLY A 2 -13.25 -5.72 12.93
CA GLY A 2 -13.68 -4.67 13.87
C GLY A 2 -12.53 -3.89 14.50
N ARG A 3 -11.52 -4.59 15.04
CA ARG A 3 -10.32 -3.93 15.61
C ARG A 3 -9.54 -3.09 14.60
N ALA A 4 -9.41 -3.56 13.36
CA ALA A 4 -8.72 -2.80 12.30
C ALA A 4 -9.51 -1.53 11.93
N ALA A 5 -10.84 -1.63 11.89
CA ALA A 5 -11.70 -0.48 11.62
C ALA A 5 -11.58 0.58 12.71
N GLU A 6 -11.62 0.16 13.98
CA GLU A 6 -11.41 1.02 15.15
C GLU A 6 -10.03 1.71 15.12
N MET A 7 -8.96 0.95 14.88
CA MET A 7 -7.59 1.50 14.81
C MET A 7 -7.41 2.55 13.73
N LEU A 8 -8.17 2.45 12.63
CA LEU A 8 -8.09 3.35 11.49
C LEU A 8 -9.17 4.44 11.52
N GLY A 9 -9.98 4.51 12.58
CA GLY A 9 -11.10 5.47 12.67
C GLY A 9 -12.10 5.32 11.53
N THR A 10 -12.28 4.12 11.00
CA THR A 10 -13.10 3.85 9.80
C THR A 10 -14.16 2.77 10.08
N THR A 11 -14.98 2.48 9.08
CA THR A 11 -16.03 1.45 9.19
C THR A 11 -15.56 0.09 8.69
N GLN A 12 -16.21 -0.97 9.15
CA GLN A 12 -16.02 -2.29 8.54
C GLN A 12 -16.47 -2.30 7.07
N GLY A 13 -17.44 -1.47 6.69
CA GLY A 13 -17.87 -1.30 5.30
C GLY A 13 -16.74 -0.78 4.41
N PHE A 14 -16.01 0.23 4.88
CA PHE A 14 -14.84 0.75 4.19
C PHE A 14 -13.77 -0.33 3.98
N LEU A 15 -13.43 -1.09 5.03
CA LEU A 15 -12.48 -2.21 4.93
C LEU A 15 -12.95 -3.37 4.02
N ARG A 16 -14.26 -3.49 3.76
CA ARG A 16 -14.80 -4.41 2.74
C ARG A 16 -14.59 -3.82 1.35
N ALA A 17 -14.99 -2.56 1.15
CA ALA A 17 -14.90 -1.86 -0.13
C ALA A 17 -13.45 -1.80 -0.67
N ILE A 18 -12.47 -1.46 0.15
CA ILE A 18 -11.06 -1.46 -0.30
C ILE A 18 -10.51 -2.87 -0.56
N GLY A 19 -11.10 -3.90 0.06
CA GLY A 19 -10.77 -5.29 -0.23
C GLY A 19 -11.37 -5.77 -1.55
N GLU A 20 -12.58 -5.30 -1.90
CA GLU A 20 -13.23 -5.54 -3.19
C GLU A 20 -12.49 -4.80 -4.32
N ALA A 21 -11.96 -3.61 -4.04
CA ALA A 21 -11.07 -2.88 -4.94
C ALA A 21 -9.62 -3.43 -4.99
N CYS A 22 -9.37 -4.61 -4.43
CA CYS A 22 -8.08 -5.32 -4.44
C CYS A 22 -6.90 -4.54 -3.83
N LEU A 23 -7.13 -3.49 -3.04
CA LEU A 23 -6.04 -2.79 -2.33
C LEU A 23 -5.44 -3.67 -1.23
N ILE A 24 -6.27 -4.47 -0.56
CA ILE A 24 -5.83 -5.39 0.50
C ILE A 24 -6.46 -6.77 0.36
N THR A 25 -5.62 -7.80 0.52
CA THR A 25 -6.07 -9.20 0.61
C THR A 25 -5.76 -9.74 2.01
N PRO A 26 -6.70 -9.63 2.98
CA PRO A 26 -6.45 -10.07 4.34
C PRO A 26 -6.34 -11.59 4.43
N LEU A 27 -5.37 -12.07 5.21
CA LEU A 27 -5.32 -13.47 5.61
C LEU A 27 -6.55 -13.80 6.48
N ARG A 28 -7.05 -15.02 6.40
CA ARG A 28 -8.11 -15.51 7.27
C ARG A 28 -7.52 -16.43 8.33
N SER A 29 -7.91 -16.22 9.58
CA SER A 29 -7.64 -17.21 10.64
C SER A 29 -8.47 -18.47 10.43
N ALA A 30 -8.15 -19.54 11.17
CA ALA A 30 -8.95 -20.77 11.19
C ALA A 30 -10.43 -20.52 11.54
N GLY A 31 -10.71 -19.54 12.40
CA GLY A 31 -12.07 -19.09 12.73
C GLY A 31 -12.71 -18.11 11.73
N GLY A 32 -12.13 -17.92 10.53
CA GLY A 32 -12.68 -17.08 9.48
C GLY A 32 -12.47 -15.56 9.63
N HIS A 33 -11.81 -15.11 10.71
CA HIS A 33 -11.56 -13.69 10.95
C HIS A 33 -10.48 -13.13 10.04
N ARG A 34 -10.76 -11.99 9.41
CA ARG A 34 -9.77 -11.22 8.62
C ARG A 34 -8.66 -10.69 9.53
N ARG A 35 -7.43 -11.05 9.21
CA ARG A 35 -6.18 -10.56 9.80
C ARG A 35 -5.47 -9.66 8.81
N TYR A 36 -5.00 -8.53 9.30
CA TYR A 36 -4.32 -7.52 8.51
C TYR A 36 -2.89 -7.40 8.98
N SER A 37 -1.94 -7.35 8.05
CA SER A 37 -0.56 -6.99 8.38
C SER A 37 -0.47 -5.50 8.72
N ARG A 38 0.61 -5.10 9.38
CA ARG A 38 0.88 -3.68 9.67
C ARG A 38 0.95 -2.85 8.38
N TYR A 39 1.54 -3.41 7.34
CA TYR A 39 1.60 -2.79 6.01
C TYR A 39 0.21 -2.59 5.41
N GLN A 40 -0.67 -3.61 5.49
CA GLN A 40 -2.06 -3.50 5.01
C GLN A 40 -2.85 -2.42 5.74
N LEU A 41 -2.63 -2.24 7.04
CA LEU A 41 -3.26 -1.16 7.79
C LEU A 41 -2.73 0.21 7.38
N ARG A 42 -1.44 0.34 7.08
CA ARG A 42 -0.84 1.59 6.58
C ARG A 42 -1.44 2.02 5.24
N ILE A 43 -1.50 1.12 4.26
CA ILE A 43 -2.07 1.45 2.95
C ILE A 43 -3.59 1.70 3.02
N ALA A 44 -4.30 1.02 3.92
CA ALA A 44 -5.72 1.30 4.19
C ALA A 44 -5.93 2.68 4.83
N ALA A 45 -5.02 3.13 5.70
CA ALA A 45 -5.04 4.49 6.26
C ALA A 45 -4.86 5.54 5.16
N ARG A 46 -3.89 5.35 4.27
CA ARG A 46 -3.66 6.23 3.12
C ARG A 46 -4.89 6.33 2.20
N ALA A 47 -5.52 5.19 1.89
CA ALA A 47 -6.75 5.18 1.12
C ALA A 47 -7.89 5.93 1.84
N ARG A 48 -7.94 5.87 3.18
CA ARG A 48 -8.94 6.61 3.96
C ARG A 48 -8.73 8.11 3.85
N GLU A 49 -7.49 8.59 3.98
CA GLU A 49 -7.16 10.01 3.81
C GLU A 49 -7.64 10.57 2.47
N LEU A 50 -7.43 9.83 1.37
CA LEU A 50 -7.88 10.23 0.04
C LEU A 50 -9.40 10.29 -0.07
N VAL A 51 -10.10 9.32 0.53
CA VAL A 51 -11.56 9.29 0.56
C VAL A 51 -12.13 10.42 1.40
N ASP A 52 -11.49 10.78 2.51
CA ASP A 52 -11.86 11.94 3.33
C ASP A 52 -11.73 13.26 2.57
N GLN A 53 -10.83 13.32 1.59
CA GLN A 53 -10.67 14.46 0.68
C GLN A 53 -11.68 14.45 -0.48
N GLY A 54 -12.60 13.48 -0.53
CA GLY A 54 -13.64 13.37 -1.56
C GLY A 54 -13.27 12.46 -2.73
N THR A 55 -12.14 11.73 -2.66
CA THR A 55 -11.78 10.77 -3.71
C THR A 55 -12.69 9.53 -3.63
N PRO A 56 -13.27 9.06 -4.75
CA PRO A 56 -13.99 7.79 -4.77
C PRO A 56 -13.10 6.62 -4.32
N VAL A 57 -13.66 5.64 -3.59
CA VAL A 57 -12.89 4.52 -2.99
C VAL A 57 -12.05 3.78 -4.02
N GLU A 58 -12.59 3.49 -5.21
CA GLU A 58 -11.84 2.81 -6.29
C GLU A 58 -10.65 3.64 -6.77
N ALA A 59 -10.84 4.94 -6.96
CA ALA A 59 -9.77 5.86 -7.36
C ALA A 59 -8.70 5.96 -6.26
N ALA A 60 -9.11 6.08 -4.99
CA ALA A 60 -8.18 6.07 -3.85
C ALA A 60 -7.35 4.78 -3.82
N CYS A 61 -7.97 3.61 -4.00
CA CYS A 61 -7.27 2.34 -4.04
C CYS A 61 -6.25 2.30 -5.19
N ARG A 62 -6.63 2.76 -6.38
CA ARG A 62 -5.74 2.81 -7.54
C ARG A 62 -4.56 3.75 -7.32
N ILE A 63 -4.78 4.92 -6.71
CA ILE A 63 -3.71 5.87 -6.38
C ILE A 63 -2.71 5.20 -5.44
N VAL A 64 -3.16 4.58 -4.36
CA VAL A 64 -2.26 3.95 -3.38
C VAL A 64 -1.45 2.80 -3.98
N ILE A 65 -2.04 2.00 -4.86
CA ILE A 65 -1.30 0.95 -5.59
C ILE A 65 -0.21 1.56 -6.46
N LEU A 66 -0.50 2.66 -7.16
CA LEU A 66 0.48 3.34 -8.00
C LEU A 66 1.58 4.01 -7.18
N GLU A 67 1.25 4.58 -6.02
CA GLU A 67 2.23 5.13 -5.08
C GLU A 67 3.23 4.04 -4.62
N ASP A 68 2.73 2.84 -4.29
CA ASP A 68 3.57 1.72 -3.86
C ASP A 68 4.45 1.18 -5.01
N GLN A 69 3.88 1.02 -6.21
CA GLN A 69 4.63 0.63 -7.41
C GLN A 69 5.71 1.66 -7.78
N LEU A 70 5.42 2.95 -7.59
CA LEU A 70 6.37 4.02 -7.85
C LEU A 70 7.54 3.97 -6.86
N GLU A 71 7.26 3.79 -5.57
CA GLU A 71 8.28 3.65 -4.53
C GLU A 71 9.21 2.45 -4.83
N GLU A 72 8.64 1.30 -5.20
CA GLU A 72 9.41 0.11 -5.56
C GLU A 72 10.27 0.33 -6.81
N ALA A 73 9.71 0.92 -7.87
CA ALA A 73 10.46 1.24 -9.08
C ALA A 73 11.62 2.21 -8.82
N GLN A 74 11.39 3.23 -7.98
CA GLN A 74 12.44 4.17 -7.58
C GLN A 74 13.56 3.48 -6.80
N HIS A 75 13.22 2.59 -5.86
CA HIS A 75 14.20 1.83 -5.09
C HIS A 75 15.07 0.93 -5.99
N LEU A 76 14.46 0.23 -6.95
CA LEU A 76 15.18 -0.58 -7.93
C LEU A 76 16.13 0.26 -8.79
N ASN A 77 15.66 1.42 -9.26
CA ASN A 77 16.48 2.34 -10.05
C ASN A 77 17.73 2.81 -9.30
N VAL A 78 17.62 3.11 -8.01
CA VAL A 78 18.79 3.46 -7.18
C VAL A 78 19.80 2.30 -7.14
N GLY A 79 19.32 1.07 -6.99
CA GLY A 79 20.15 -0.13 -7.03
C GLY A 79 20.88 -0.29 -8.36
N TYR A 80 20.17 -0.13 -9.48
CA TYR A 80 20.76 -0.20 -10.82
C TYR A 80 21.80 0.89 -11.05
N ARG A 81 21.54 2.13 -10.62
CA ARG A 81 22.49 3.23 -10.75
C ARG A 81 23.79 2.97 -9.96
N ARG A 82 23.68 2.50 -8.72
CA ARG A 82 24.85 2.11 -7.91
C ARG A 82 25.65 0.98 -8.54
N ALA A 83 24.97 -0.03 -9.09
CA ALA A 83 25.63 -1.14 -9.79
C ALA A 83 26.37 -0.64 -11.05
N ALA A 84 25.75 0.23 -11.83
CA ALA A 84 26.36 0.84 -13.02
C ALA A 84 27.58 1.70 -12.67
N GLU A 85 27.53 2.48 -11.59
CA GLU A 85 28.67 3.26 -11.07
C GLU A 85 29.83 2.35 -10.63
N SER A 86 29.54 1.24 -9.93
CA SER A 86 30.57 0.27 -9.52
C SER A 86 31.21 -0.48 -10.68
N ALA A 87 30.49 -0.65 -11.80
CA ALA A 87 30.98 -1.33 -12.99
C ALA A 87 31.81 -0.41 -13.90
N ASN A 88 31.80 0.91 -13.68
CA ASN A 88 32.50 1.88 -14.51
C ASN A 88 33.45 2.78 -13.69
N PRO A 89 34.57 2.24 -13.16
CA PRO A 89 35.49 2.98 -12.29
C PRO A 89 36.26 4.11 -13.01
N THR A 90 36.24 4.14 -14.34
CA THR A 90 37.06 5.05 -15.17
C THR A 90 36.41 6.43 -15.42
N ALA A 91 35.17 6.67 -14.99
CA ALA A 91 34.51 7.98 -15.11
C ALA A 91 34.79 8.92 -13.91
N ALA A 92 35.54 8.44 -12.91
CA ALA A 92 35.88 9.18 -11.68
C ALA A 92 37.28 9.82 -11.70
N ALA A 93 37.98 9.85 -12.84
CA ALA A 93 39.29 10.46 -13.02
C ALA A 93 39.22 11.74 -13.86
#